data_AF-A0A6J7KJI5-F1
#
_entry.id   AF-A0A6J7KJI5-F1
#
_cell.length_a   1.000
_cell.length_b   1.000
_cell.length_c   1.000
_cell.angle_alpha   90.00
_cell.angle_beta   90.00
_cell.angle_gamma   90.00
#
_symmetry.space_group_name_H-M   'P 1'
#
loop_
_entity.id
_entity.type
_entity.pdbx_description
1 polymer ?
#
loop_
_entity_poly.entity_id
_entity_poly.type
_entity_poly.pdbx_seq_one_letter_code
_entity_poly.pdbx_strand_id
1 'polypeptide(L)'
;MSALDARWMVRDAIDDGSFATPPEVRGNCVRVHYAAGYHVDVPVYRRVEKDGVVTYELASSSGWRRSDARDVSAWFEREISATGQTYLVRRLVRYLKKHARSRDSWCGRILSGFGVTILVVERRHLDTSREDRAVYETMKAVRDRLKWDQTVRHPVTPGEFVTSGSPDARAVYLRDRLTEALDALAPLFDSDCTRRKALSCWDKVFNTDFFGLRYDGESSGRSAATYGALGLGAVAGWEAAAAGAVLSDAGSRHA
;
A
#
# COMPACT_ATOMS: atom_id res chain seq x y z
N MET A 1 -12.38 -27.68 -18.79
CA MET A 1 -11.92 -26.30 -18.99
C MET A 1 -10.64 -26.08 -18.19
N SER A 2 -9.55 -25.69 -18.85
CA SER A 2 -8.29 -25.36 -18.19
C SER A 2 -8.38 -24.01 -17.44
N ALA A 3 -7.43 -23.73 -16.55
CA ALA A 3 -7.34 -22.43 -15.90
C ALA A 3 -7.01 -21.29 -16.88
N LEU A 4 -6.35 -21.59 -18.00
CA LEU A 4 -6.10 -20.61 -19.05
C LEU A 4 -7.40 -20.33 -19.83
N ASP A 5 -8.12 -21.37 -20.23
CA ASP A 5 -9.40 -21.25 -20.95
C ASP A 5 -10.42 -20.45 -20.13
N ALA A 6 -10.49 -20.69 -18.82
CA ALA A 6 -11.39 -19.95 -17.93
C ALA A 6 -11.07 -18.45 -17.88
N ARG A 7 -9.79 -18.07 -17.91
CA ARG A 7 -9.39 -16.65 -17.97
C ARG A 7 -9.71 -16.03 -19.33
N TRP A 8 -9.50 -16.75 -20.43
CA TRP A 8 -9.91 -16.29 -21.75
C TRP A 8 -11.43 -16.11 -21.86
N MET A 9 -12.20 -17.09 -21.40
CA MET A 9 -13.66 -16.99 -21.34
C MET A 9 -14.13 -15.76 -20.58
N VAL A 10 -13.54 -15.46 -19.41
CA VAL A 10 -13.88 -14.26 -18.64
C VAL A 10 -13.41 -12.98 -19.36
N ARG A 11 -12.24 -12.99 -19.99
CA ARG A 11 -11.75 -11.86 -20.78
C ARG A 11 -12.71 -11.53 -21.92
N ASP A 12 -13.17 -12.53 -22.66
CA ASP A 12 -14.09 -12.35 -23.78
C ASP A 12 -15.49 -11.93 -23.32
N ALA A 13 -15.92 -12.39 -22.15
CA ALA A 13 -17.16 -11.93 -21.54
C ALA A 13 -17.10 -10.48 -21.04
N ILE A 14 -15.92 -10.00 -20.63
CA ILE A 14 -15.69 -8.62 -20.20
C ILE A 14 -15.57 -7.68 -21.41
N ASP A 15 -14.88 -8.11 -22.47
CA ASP A 15 -14.59 -7.28 -23.63
C ASP A 15 -15.80 -7.11 -24.57
N ASP A 16 -16.62 -6.10 -24.31
CA ASP A 16 -17.74 -5.69 -25.17
C ASP A 16 -17.31 -4.78 -26.34
N GLY A 17 -16.01 -4.56 -26.52
CA GLY A 17 -15.44 -3.67 -27.53
C GLY A 17 -15.42 -2.19 -27.15
N SER A 18 -15.89 -1.81 -25.96
CA SER A 18 -15.90 -0.41 -25.50
C SER A 18 -14.57 0.07 -24.89
N PHE A 19 -13.66 -0.85 -24.55
CA PHE A 19 -12.40 -0.49 -23.91
C PHE A 19 -11.38 0.07 -24.91
N ALA A 20 -10.82 1.24 -24.59
CA ALA A 20 -9.73 1.84 -25.38
C ALA A 20 -8.47 0.95 -25.41
N THR A 21 -8.22 0.18 -24.35
CA THR A 21 -7.21 -0.87 -24.31
C THR A 21 -7.92 -2.19 -23.98
N PRO A 22 -7.90 -3.18 -24.88
CA PRO A 22 -8.59 -4.45 -24.64
C PRO A 22 -8.16 -5.11 -23.32
N PRO A 23 -9.07 -5.77 -22.58
CA PRO A 23 -8.71 -6.49 -21.38
C PRO A 23 -7.65 -7.57 -21.64
N GLU A 24 -6.69 -7.69 -20.72
CA GLU A 24 -5.49 -8.52 -20.87
C GLU A 24 -5.54 -9.74 -19.95
N VAL A 25 -5.32 -10.94 -20.49
CA VAL A 25 -5.15 -12.15 -19.68
C VAL A 25 -3.76 -12.14 -19.03
N ARG A 26 -3.72 -11.99 -17.70
CA ARG A 26 -2.51 -12.03 -16.88
C ARG A 26 -2.39 -13.38 -16.17
N GLY A 27 -1.24 -13.60 -15.52
CA GLY A 27 -0.90 -14.84 -14.83
C GLY A 27 -1.93 -15.34 -13.82
N ASN A 28 -2.69 -14.47 -13.15
CA ASN A 28 -3.68 -14.86 -12.14
C ASN A 28 -5.04 -14.14 -12.27
N CYS A 29 -5.24 -13.34 -13.32
CA CYS A 29 -6.42 -12.49 -13.48
C CYS A 29 -6.62 -12.08 -14.94
N VAL A 30 -7.77 -11.49 -15.23
CA VAL A 30 -7.99 -10.61 -16.39
C VAL A 30 -7.82 -9.17 -15.91
N ARG A 31 -6.98 -8.39 -16.59
CA ARG A 31 -6.70 -7.00 -16.24
C ARG A 31 -7.45 -6.06 -17.17
N VAL A 32 -8.25 -5.17 -16.59
CA VAL A 32 -8.96 -4.10 -17.30
C VAL A 32 -8.26 -2.78 -17.04
N HIS A 33 -7.96 -2.03 -18.11
CA HIS A 33 -7.27 -0.73 -18.04
C HIS A 33 -8.29 0.41 -18.17
N TYR A 34 -8.19 1.42 -17.30
CA TYR A 34 -9.05 2.61 -17.32
C TYR A 34 -8.25 3.85 -17.72
N ALA A 35 -8.92 4.78 -18.43
CA ALA A 35 -8.31 6.01 -18.94
C ALA A 35 -7.69 6.90 -17.84
N ALA A 36 -8.21 6.83 -16.62
CA ALA A 36 -7.67 7.53 -15.46
C ALA A 36 -6.31 6.96 -14.95
N GLY A 37 -5.73 5.98 -15.66
CA GLY A 37 -4.39 5.45 -15.39
C GLY A 37 -4.34 4.30 -14.38
N TYR A 38 -5.49 3.86 -13.85
CA TYR A 38 -5.58 2.68 -12.99
C TYR A 38 -6.06 1.44 -13.77
N HIS A 39 -5.92 0.28 -13.14
CA HIS A 39 -6.44 -0.98 -13.66
C HIS A 39 -7.23 -1.73 -12.58
N VAL A 40 -8.16 -2.57 -13.02
CA VAL A 40 -8.88 -3.52 -12.18
C VAL A 40 -8.44 -4.93 -12.57
N ASP A 41 -7.96 -5.69 -11.59
CA ASP A 41 -7.67 -7.11 -11.75
C ASP A 41 -8.90 -7.93 -11.39
N VAL A 42 -9.40 -8.71 -12.35
CA VAL A 42 -10.53 -9.63 -12.19
C VAL A 42 -9.98 -11.06 -12.08
N PRO A 43 -9.73 -11.57 -10.86
CA PRO A 43 -9.34 -12.96 -10.67
C PRO A 43 -10.50 -13.90 -11.00
N VAL A 44 -10.19 -15.07 -11.57
CA VAL A 44 -11.19 -16.07 -11.96
C VAL A 44 -11.12 -17.24 -11.00
N TYR A 45 -12.23 -17.52 -10.33
CA TYR A 45 -12.33 -18.62 -9.36
C TYR A 45 -13.32 -19.67 -9.83
N ARG A 46 -13.13 -20.92 -9.39
CA ARG A 46 -14.16 -21.95 -9.41
C ARG A 46 -14.43 -22.45 -8.00
N ARG A 47 -15.67 -22.86 -7.76
CA ARG A 47 -16.07 -23.60 -6.56
C ARG A 47 -15.89 -25.09 -6.86
N VAL A 48 -15.23 -25.80 -5.94
CA VAL A 48 -15.05 -27.25 -5.99
C VAL A 48 -15.71 -27.84 -4.75
N GLU A 49 -16.58 -28.82 -4.94
CA GLU A 49 -17.19 -29.57 -3.86
C GLU A 49 -16.73 -31.02 -3.93
N LYS A 50 -16.14 -31.51 -2.84
CA LYS A 50 -15.64 -32.88 -2.73
C LYS A 50 -15.87 -33.38 -1.32
N ASP A 51 -16.49 -34.55 -1.19
CA ASP A 51 -16.76 -35.19 0.11
C ASP A 51 -17.50 -34.25 1.10
N GLY A 52 -18.43 -33.43 0.59
CA GLY A 52 -19.18 -32.43 1.38
C GLY A 52 -18.38 -31.18 1.76
N VAL A 53 -17.12 -31.08 1.36
CA VAL A 53 -16.26 -29.91 1.61
C VAL A 53 -16.24 -29.00 0.40
N VAL A 54 -16.62 -27.74 0.61
CA VAL A 54 -16.53 -26.69 -0.40
C VAL A 54 -15.18 -25.99 -0.31
N THR A 55 -14.48 -25.92 -1.44
CA THR A 55 -13.22 -25.19 -1.60
C THR A 55 -13.28 -24.30 -2.83
N TYR A 56 -12.34 -23.35 -2.90
CA TYR A 56 -12.22 -22.41 -4.00
C TYR A 56 -10.83 -22.53 -4.61
N GLU A 57 -10.79 -22.47 -5.93
CA GLU A 57 -9.55 -22.53 -6.68
C GLU A 57 -9.46 -21.34 -7.62
N LEU A 58 -8.31 -20.70 -7.62
CA LEU A 58 -7.94 -19.62 -8.53
C LEU A 58 -7.42 -20.21 -9.84
N ALA A 59 -7.86 -19.65 -10.96
CA ALA A 59 -7.29 -19.89 -12.27
C ALA A 59 -5.92 -19.19 -12.38
N SER A 60 -4.85 -19.89 -12.02
CA SER A 60 -3.48 -19.37 -12.03
C SER A 60 -2.71 -19.79 -13.28
N SER A 61 -1.54 -19.19 -13.51
CA SER A 61 -0.65 -19.53 -14.61
C SER A 61 -0.13 -20.97 -14.52
N SER A 62 -0.09 -21.54 -13.32
CA SER A 62 0.27 -22.93 -13.05
C SER A 62 -0.92 -23.89 -13.02
N GLY A 63 -2.12 -23.45 -13.44
CA GLY A 63 -3.34 -24.25 -13.38
C GLY A 63 -4.29 -23.82 -12.26
N TRP A 64 -5.23 -24.69 -11.91
CA TRP A 64 -6.14 -24.46 -10.80
C TRP A 64 -5.39 -24.62 -9.47
N ARG A 65 -5.36 -23.57 -8.66
CA ARG A 65 -4.68 -23.56 -7.36
C ARG A 65 -5.68 -23.25 -6.26
N ARG A 66 -5.69 -24.06 -5.21
CA ARG A 66 -6.48 -23.79 -4.00
C ARG A 66 -6.16 -22.39 -3.47
N SER A 67 -7.16 -21.52 -3.46
CA SER A 67 -7.01 -20.13 -3.03
C SER A 67 -8.39 -19.53 -2.77
N ASP A 68 -8.60 -19.03 -1.56
CA ASP A 68 -9.78 -18.25 -1.19
C ASP A 68 -9.34 -16.86 -0.73
N ALA A 69 -9.73 -15.82 -1.47
CA ALA A 69 -9.40 -14.44 -1.14
C ALA A 69 -10.04 -13.99 0.19
N ARG A 70 -11.14 -14.62 0.61
CA ARG A 70 -11.81 -14.32 1.88
C ARG A 70 -10.98 -14.78 3.06
N ASP A 71 -10.24 -15.88 2.94
CA ASP A 71 -9.37 -16.37 4.00
C ASP A 71 -8.28 -15.34 4.34
N VAL A 72 -7.65 -14.76 3.31
CA VAL A 72 -6.64 -13.70 3.50
C VAL A 72 -7.26 -12.46 4.15
N SER A 73 -8.45 -12.07 3.72
CA SER A 73 -9.17 -10.92 4.30
C SER A 73 -9.52 -11.17 5.77
N ALA A 74 -10.06 -12.35 6.09
CA ALA A 74 -10.40 -12.75 7.44
C ALA A 74 -9.17 -12.87 8.35
N TRP A 75 -8.05 -13.40 7.83
CA TRP A 75 -6.78 -13.42 8.54
C TRP A 75 -6.33 -12.01 8.89
N PHE A 76 -6.28 -11.11 7.90
CA PHE A 76 -5.79 -9.76 8.14
C PHE A 76 -6.66 -9.02 9.15
N GLU A 77 -7.99 -9.07 8.99
CA GLU A 77 -8.93 -8.44 9.92
C GLU A 77 -8.84 -9.01 11.34
N ARG A 78 -8.68 -10.33 11.49
CA ARG A 78 -8.45 -10.96 12.80
C ARG A 78 -7.16 -10.45 13.45
N GLU A 79 -6.05 -10.48 12.72
CA GLU A 79 -4.73 -10.07 13.22
C GLU A 79 -4.72 -8.62 13.70
N ILE A 80 -5.32 -7.70 12.93
CA ILE A 80 -5.35 -6.29 13.29
C ILE A 80 -6.39 -5.99 14.38
N SER A 81 -7.52 -6.70 14.42
CA SER A 81 -8.55 -6.50 15.45
C SER A 81 -8.07 -6.96 16.83
N ALA A 82 -7.30 -8.04 16.89
CA ALA A 82 -6.69 -8.55 18.12
C ALA A 82 -5.74 -7.54 18.80
N THR A 83 -5.29 -6.49 18.10
CA THR A 83 -4.41 -5.46 18.67
C THR A 83 -5.13 -4.37 19.45
N GLY A 84 -6.44 -4.18 19.24
CA GLY A 84 -7.15 -2.96 19.66
C GLY A 84 -6.68 -1.68 18.94
N GLN A 85 -5.77 -1.78 17.97
CA GLN A 85 -5.12 -0.66 17.26
C GLN A 85 -5.22 -0.80 15.74
N THR A 86 -6.35 -1.31 15.25
CA THR A 86 -6.64 -1.60 13.84
C THR A 86 -6.22 -0.49 12.89
N TYR A 87 -6.54 0.77 13.20
CA TYR A 87 -6.21 1.91 12.35
C TYR A 87 -4.70 2.18 12.27
N LEU A 88 -3.98 2.04 13.38
CA LEU A 88 -2.53 2.19 13.40
C LEU A 88 -1.87 1.10 12.55
N VAL A 89 -2.28 -0.17 12.69
CA VAL A 89 -1.71 -1.26 11.88
C VAL A 89 -1.96 -1.05 10.39
N ARG A 90 -3.17 -0.63 10.01
CA ARG A 90 -3.47 -0.27 8.61
C ARG A 90 -2.59 0.87 8.10
N ARG A 91 -2.31 1.89 8.92
CA ARG A 91 -1.38 2.97 8.58
C ARG A 91 0.06 2.48 8.42
N LEU A 92 0.57 1.67 9.34
CA LEU A 92 1.90 1.06 9.25
C LEU A 92 2.07 0.27 7.95
N VAL A 93 1.07 -0.56 7.59
CA VAL A 93 1.06 -1.29 6.31
C VAL A 93 1.12 -0.31 5.12
N ARG A 94 0.33 0.76 5.14
CA ARG A 94 0.35 1.77 4.07
C ARG A 94 1.70 2.47 3.95
N TYR A 95 2.32 2.88 5.06
CA TYR A 95 3.62 3.52 5.04
C TYR A 95 4.70 2.61 4.50
N LEU A 96 4.82 1.37 4.99
CA LEU A 96 5.85 0.45 4.48
C LEU A 96 5.61 0.10 3.01
N LYS A 97 4.36 -0.03 2.55
CA LYS A 97 4.05 -0.19 1.13
C LYS A 97 4.39 1.05 0.30
N LYS A 98 4.12 2.25 0.81
CA LYS A 98 4.50 3.51 0.15
C LYS A 98 6.02 3.61 0.01
N HIS A 99 6.77 3.27 1.05
CA HIS A 99 8.22 3.19 0.97
C HIS A 99 8.67 2.16 -0.09
N ALA A 100 8.16 0.93 -0.02
CA ALA A 100 8.50 -0.14 -0.98
C ALA A 100 8.14 0.19 -2.45
N ARG A 101 7.21 1.12 -2.68
CA ARG A 101 6.78 1.59 -4.01
C ARG A 101 7.18 3.04 -4.30
N SER A 102 8.10 3.60 -3.51
CA SER A 102 8.48 5.01 -3.60
C SER A 102 9.30 5.35 -4.85
N ARG A 103 9.93 4.34 -5.48
CA ARG A 103 10.81 4.49 -6.63
C ARG A 103 10.46 3.47 -7.69
N ASP A 104 10.21 3.93 -8.91
CA ASP A 104 9.83 3.05 -10.03
C ASP A 104 10.93 2.05 -10.39
N SER A 105 12.20 2.41 -10.18
CA SER A 105 13.36 1.52 -10.39
C SER A 105 13.35 0.26 -9.51
N TRP A 106 12.51 0.21 -8.48
CA TRP A 106 12.35 -0.95 -7.59
C TRP A 106 11.30 -1.93 -8.08
N CYS A 107 10.48 -1.53 -9.06
CA CYS A 107 9.42 -2.37 -9.62
C CYS A 107 9.99 -3.71 -10.11
N GLY A 108 9.32 -4.81 -9.76
CA GLY A 108 9.76 -6.17 -10.08
C GLY A 108 10.86 -6.74 -9.18
N ARG A 109 11.64 -5.88 -8.49
CA ARG A 109 12.76 -6.26 -7.60
C ARG A 109 12.38 -6.26 -6.12
N ILE A 110 11.43 -5.43 -5.73
CA ILE A 110 10.98 -5.30 -4.34
C ILE A 110 9.97 -6.40 -3.96
N LEU A 111 9.94 -6.78 -2.68
CA LEU A 111 8.95 -7.71 -2.15
C LEU A 111 7.52 -7.22 -2.43
N SER A 112 6.62 -8.17 -2.71
CA SER A 112 5.23 -7.85 -3.01
C SER A 112 4.55 -7.11 -1.86
N GLY A 113 3.54 -6.30 -2.17
CA GLY A 113 2.77 -5.60 -1.14
C GLY A 113 2.11 -6.55 -0.13
N PHE A 114 1.79 -7.78 -0.54
CA PHE A 114 1.29 -8.82 0.36
C PHE A 114 2.36 -9.33 1.32
N GLY A 115 3.58 -9.58 0.83
CA GLY A 115 4.72 -9.93 1.68
C GLY A 115 5.06 -8.82 2.70
N VAL A 116 5.01 -7.56 2.26
CA VAL A 116 5.16 -6.39 3.16
C VAL A 116 4.07 -6.37 4.23
N THR A 117 2.80 -6.61 3.86
CA THR A 117 1.70 -6.67 4.83
C THR A 117 1.93 -7.75 5.89
N ILE A 118 2.33 -8.97 5.49
CA ILE A 118 2.61 -10.07 6.43
C ILE A 118 3.72 -9.68 7.40
N LEU A 119 4.83 -9.15 6.89
CA LEU A 119 5.95 -8.73 7.74
C LEU A 119 5.58 -7.60 8.71
N VAL A 120 4.76 -6.64 8.28
CA VAL A 120 4.23 -5.59 9.18
C VAL A 120 3.37 -6.24 10.26
N VAL A 121 2.47 -7.16 9.91
CA VAL A 121 1.66 -7.88 10.89
C VAL A 121 2.57 -8.62 11.87
N GLU A 122 3.58 -9.36 11.43
CA GLU A 122 4.52 -10.07 12.30
C GLU A 122 5.31 -9.17 13.25
N ARG A 123 5.68 -7.96 12.81
CA ARG A 123 6.73 -7.14 13.47
C ARG A 123 6.30 -5.73 13.85
N ARG A 124 5.00 -5.41 13.79
CA ARG A 124 4.42 -4.11 14.14
C ARG A 124 4.84 -3.64 15.54
N HIS A 125 5.27 -2.38 15.64
CA HIS A 125 5.41 -1.67 16.90
C HIS A 125 4.25 -0.69 17.06
N LEU A 126 3.46 -0.83 18.14
CA LEU A 126 2.26 -0.04 18.37
C LEU A 126 2.55 1.09 19.37
N ASP A 127 2.89 2.27 18.85
CA ASP A 127 2.99 3.50 19.63
C ASP A 127 1.89 4.46 19.18
N THR A 128 0.83 4.57 19.99
CA THR A 128 -0.35 5.42 19.68
C THR A 128 -0.08 6.90 19.92
N SER A 129 0.95 7.23 20.70
CA SER A 129 1.34 8.61 21.00
C SER A 129 2.29 9.19 19.95
N ARG A 130 3.09 8.32 19.31
CA ARG A 130 4.16 8.67 18.38
C ARG A 130 4.17 7.73 17.18
N GLU A 131 3.32 8.06 16.20
CA GLU A 131 3.23 7.27 14.97
C GLU A 131 4.53 7.26 14.15
N ASP A 132 5.29 8.36 14.18
CA ASP A 132 6.62 8.45 13.56
C ASP A 132 7.57 7.40 14.16
N ARG A 133 7.54 7.23 15.49
CA ARG A 133 8.28 6.17 16.19
C ARG A 133 7.74 4.78 15.85
N ALA A 134 6.42 4.60 15.80
CA ALA A 134 5.80 3.34 15.40
C ALA A 134 6.25 2.90 13.99
N VAL A 135 6.34 3.83 13.04
CA VAL A 135 6.84 3.57 11.68
C VAL A 135 8.31 3.18 11.71
N TYR A 136 9.16 3.96 12.38
CA TYR A 136 10.60 3.70 12.48
C TYR A 136 10.89 2.32 13.11
N GLU A 137 10.29 2.01 14.26
CA GLU A 137 10.52 0.75 14.95
C GLU A 137 9.96 -0.44 14.16
N THR A 138 8.83 -0.27 13.46
CA THR A 138 8.30 -1.31 12.56
C THR A 138 9.24 -1.56 11.37
N MET A 139 9.78 -0.51 10.73
CA MET A 139 10.77 -0.65 9.65
C MET A 139 12.01 -1.41 10.14
N LYS A 140 12.53 -1.04 11.32
CA LYS A 140 13.66 -1.71 11.99
C LYS A 140 13.37 -3.17 12.27
N ALA A 141 12.22 -3.47 12.89
CA ALA A 141 11.85 -4.82 13.26
C ALA A 141 11.61 -5.75 12.06
N VAL A 142 11.09 -5.22 10.94
CA VAL A 142 10.96 -5.95 9.67
C VAL A 142 12.35 -6.19 9.04
N ARG A 143 13.21 -5.18 9.00
CA ARG A 143 14.59 -5.30 8.49
C ARG A 143 15.37 -6.36 9.27
N ASP A 144 15.26 -6.36 10.58
CA ASP A 144 15.94 -7.33 11.45
C ASP A 144 15.35 -8.74 11.30
N ARG A 145 14.02 -8.86 11.14
CA ARG A 145 13.36 -10.14 10.80
C ARG A 145 13.90 -10.74 9.51
N LEU A 146 14.13 -9.92 8.48
CA LEU A 146 14.67 -10.33 7.19
C LEU A 146 16.19 -10.54 7.17
N LYS A 147 16.93 -9.99 8.14
CA LYS A 147 18.33 -10.38 8.38
C LYS A 147 18.42 -11.81 8.88
N TRP A 148 17.51 -12.19 9.79
CA TRP A 148 17.47 -13.53 10.37
C TRP A 148 16.95 -14.59 9.40
N ASP A 149 15.81 -14.34 8.75
CA ASP A 149 15.23 -15.29 7.80
C ASP A 149 14.43 -14.52 6.72
N GLN A 150 14.74 -14.80 5.45
CA GLN A 150 14.08 -14.13 4.32
C GLN A 150 12.77 -14.80 3.89
N THR A 151 12.39 -15.90 4.54
CA THR A 151 11.21 -16.68 4.20
C THR A 151 9.95 -16.04 4.77
N VAL A 152 8.97 -15.78 3.91
CA VAL A 152 7.63 -15.31 4.31
C VAL A 152 6.60 -16.38 3.95
N ARG A 153 5.98 -16.97 4.97
CA ARG A 153 4.96 -18.03 4.81
C ARG A 153 3.63 -17.43 4.37
N HIS A 154 2.85 -18.20 3.61
CA HIS A 154 1.47 -17.83 3.32
C HIS A 154 0.62 -17.98 4.60
N PRO A 155 -0.08 -16.93 5.06
CA PRO A 155 -0.71 -16.94 6.38
C PRO A 155 -1.93 -17.86 6.49
N VAL A 156 -2.52 -18.26 5.35
CA VAL A 156 -3.77 -19.04 5.32
C VAL A 156 -3.68 -20.31 4.50
N THR A 157 -2.58 -20.54 3.78
CA THR A 157 -2.41 -21.74 2.95
C THR A 157 -1.20 -22.51 3.47
N PRO A 158 -1.41 -23.56 4.29
CA PRO A 158 -0.32 -24.32 4.87
C PRO A 158 0.64 -24.87 3.81
N GLY A 159 1.94 -24.79 4.11
CA GLY A 159 3.00 -25.28 3.21
C GLY A 159 3.34 -24.34 2.04
N GLU A 160 2.58 -23.28 1.83
CA GLU A 160 2.89 -22.28 0.80
C GLU A 160 3.65 -21.08 1.37
N PHE A 161 4.37 -20.40 0.47
CA PHE A 161 5.23 -19.27 0.77
C PHE A 161 4.95 -18.12 -0.19
N VAL A 162 5.09 -16.88 0.30
CA VAL A 162 5.06 -15.67 -0.54
C VAL A 162 6.40 -15.44 -1.22
N THR A 163 7.48 -15.88 -0.58
CA THR A 163 8.84 -15.84 -1.10
C THR A 163 9.19 -17.14 -1.82
N SER A 164 10.07 -17.06 -2.79
CA SER A 164 10.61 -18.18 -3.55
C SER A 164 12.07 -18.42 -3.19
N GLY A 165 12.36 -19.57 -2.58
CA GLY A 165 13.72 -19.99 -2.24
C GLY A 165 14.30 -19.35 -0.98
N SER A 166 15.55 -19.72 -0.67
CA SER A 166 16.35 -19.17 0.43
C SER A 166 17.79 -19.01 -0.04
N PRO A 167 18.30 -17.78 -0.21
CA PRO A 167 17.62 -16.50 0.05
C PRO A 167 16.64 -16.11 -1.07
N ASP A 168 15.51 -15.49 -0.70
CA ASP A 168 14.62 -14.83 -1.68
C ASP A 168 15.16 -13.45 -2.04
N ALA A 169 15.41 -13.22 -3.33
CA ALA A 169 16.04 -11.99 -3.82
C ALA A 169 15.21 -10.73 -3.53
N ARG A 170 13.88 -10.82 -3.52
CA ARG A 170 13.00 -9.66 -3.29
C ARG A 170 12.92 -9.31 -1.81
N ALA A 171 12.92 -10.31 -0.95
CA ALA A 171 12.99 -10.15 0.50
C ALA A 171 14.35 -9.56 0.91
N VAL A 172 15.46 -10.04 0.33
CA VAL A 172 16.79 -9.44 0.48
C VAL A 172 16.78 -7.98 0.02
N TYR A 173 16.20 -7.70 -1.14
CA TYR A 173 16.14 -6.33 -1.65
C TYR A 173 15.35 -5.38 -0.72
N LEU A 174 14.21 -5.83 -0.20
CA LEU A 174 13.44 -5.06 0.80
C LEU A 174 14.27 -4.80 2.08
N ARG A 175 14.96 -5.81 2.61
CA ARG A 175 15.84 -5.66 3.78
C ARG A 175 16.90 -4.58 3.56
N ASP A 176 17.52 -4.56 2.38
CA ASP A 176 18.57 -3.60 2.05
C ASP A 176 17.98 -2.19 1.90
N ARG A 177 16.82 -2.04 1.25
CA ARG A 177 16.12 -0.74 1.16
C ARG A 177 15.68 -0.22 2.54
N LEU A 178 15.24 -1.09 3.44
CA LEU A 178 14.93 -0.71 4.82
C LEU A 178 16.18 -0.32 5.61
N THR A 179 17.33 -0.94 5.33
CA THR A 179 18.60 -0.53 5.95
C THR A 179 18.95 0.89 5.54
N GLU A 180 18.92 1.20 4.24
CA GLU A 180 19.15 2.57 3.75
C GLU A 180 18.12 3.58 4.28
N ALA A 181 16.86 3.18 4.43
CA ALA A 181 15.83 4.02 5.02
C ALA A 181 16.14 4.36 6.49
N LEU A 182 16.57 3.38 7.27
CA LEU A 182 16.94 3.58 8.67
C LEU A 182 18.21 4.44 8.80
N ASP A 183 19.18 4.28 7.90
CA ASP A 183 20.37 5.14 7.86
C ASP A 183 19.99 6.58 7.51
N ALA A 184 19.03 6.78 6.60
CA ALA A 184 18.47 8.09 6.30
C ALA A 184 17.71 8.72 7.48
N LEU A 185 17.20 7.92 8.41
CA LEU A 185 16.49 8.36 9.62
C LEU A 185 17.41 8.50 10.84
N ALA A 186 18.67 8.06 10.77
CA ALA A 186 19.62 8.19 11.86
C ALA A 186 19.72 9.62 12.43
N PRO A 187 19.67 10.70 11.61
CA PRO A 187 19.75 12.06 12.14
C PRO A 187 18.56 12.50 12.99
N LEU A 188 17.46 11.73 13.02
CA LEU A 188 16.32 11.98 13.93
C LEU A 188 16.70 11.86 15.41
N PHE A 189 17.78 11.15 15.70
CA PHE A 189 18.25 10.87 17.06
C PHE A 189 19.41 11.77 17.48
N ASP A 190 19.87 12.67 16.61
CA ASP A 190 20.87 13.67 16.96
C ASP A 190 20.25 14.70 17.93
N SER A 191 21.03 15.14 18.92
CA SER A 191 20.59 16.16 19.88
C SER A 191 20.29 17.52 19.23
N ASP A 192 20.87 17.78 18.05
CA ASP A 192 20.70 19.00 17.27
C ASP A 192 19.63 18.88 16.16
N CYS A 193 18.85 17.79 16.15
CA CYS A 193 17.89 17.54 15.09
C CYS A 193 16.78 18.59 15.07
N THR A 194 16.82 19.45 14.04
CA THR A 194 15.77 20.45 13.82
C THR A 194 14.54 19.83 13.16
N ARG A 195 13.38 20.46 13.29
CA ARG A 195 12.14 20.04 12.59
C ARG A 195 12.35 19.92 11.08
N ARG A 196 13.06 20.86 10.46
CA ARG A 196 13.36 20.81 9.01
C ARG A 196 14.22 19.61 8.65
N LYS A 197 15.28 19.33 9.42
CA LYS A 197 16.15 18.15 9.25
C LYS A 197 15.35 16.86 9.37
N ALA A 198 14.46 16.78 10.38
CA ALA A 198 13.60 15.61 10.57
C ALA A 198 12.65 15.35 9.39
N LEU A 199 11.98 16.40 8.89
CA LEU A 199 11.05 16.28 7.76
C LEU A 199 11.78 15.88 6.46
N SER A 200 12.97 16.44 6.22
CA SER A 200 13.82 16.06 5.08
C SER A 200 14.27 14.59 5.12
N CYS A 201 14.50 14.03 6.32
CA CYS A 201 14.78 12.59 6.46
C CYS A 201 13.59 11.74 5.98
N TRP A 202 12.36 12.11 6.35
CA TRP A 202 11.15 11.40 5.93
C TRP A 202 10.85 11.57 4.43
N ASP A 203 11.09 12.77 3.88
CA ASP A 203 11.05 13.03 2.44
C ASP A 203 11.96 12.06 1.67
N LYS A 204 13.20 11.87 2.16
CA LYS A 204 14.15 10.91 1.57
C LYS A 204 13.65 9.47 1.65
N VAL A 205 13.09 9.05 2.79
CA VAL A 205 12.55 7.69 2.96
C VAL A 205 11.42 7.41 1.98
N PHE A 206 10.47 8.34 1.85
CA PHE A 206 9.28 8.16 1.02
C PHE A 206 9.43 8.63 -0.43
N ASN A 207 10.60 9.18 -0.78
CA ASN A 207 10.90 9.77 -2.09
C ASN A 207 9.85 10.83 -2.48
N THR A 208 9.70 11.83 -1.62
CA THR A 208 8.69 12.89 -1.71
C THR A 208 9.28 14.20 -1.21
N ASP A 209 8.62 15.32 -1.49
CA ASP A 209 8.92 16.67 -0.96
C ASP A 209 7.82 17.20 -0.02
N PHE A 210 6.72 16.46 0.07
CA PHE A 210 5.53 16.77 0.87
C PHE A 210 5.81 17.32 2.27
N PHE A 211 6.74 16.71 3.02
CA PHE A 211 6.98 17.10 4.42
C PHE A 211 7.74 18.43 4.49
N GLY A 212 8.78 18.60 3.68
CA GLY A 212 9.54 19.85 3.56
C GLY A 212 8.68 21.01 3.07
N LEU A 213 7.90 20.82 2.00
CA LEU A 213 7.05 21.87 1.43
C LEU A 213 6.01 22.39 2.43
N ARG A 214 5.43 21.52 3.27
CA ARG A 214 4.54 21.97 4.35
C ARG A 214 5.25 22.84 5.39
N TYR A 215 6.48 22.48 5.75
CA TYR A 215 7.25 23.27 6.71
C TYR A 215 7.57 24.66 6.15
N ASP A 216 7.93 24.74 4.88
CA ASP A 216 8.24 26.02 4.22
C ASP A 216 6.99 26.89 4.03
N GLY A 217 5.84 26.29 3.70
CA GLY A 217 4.55 27.00 3.68
C GLY A 217 4.12 27.51 5.06
N GLU A 218 4.23 26.69 6.11
CA GLU A 218 3.92 27.09 7.48
C GLU A 218 4.86 28.19 8.00
N SER A 219 6.16 28.12 7.69
CA SER A 219 7.15 29.11 8.11
C SER A 219 7.03 30.44 7.34
N SER A 220 6.70 30.39 6.05
CA SER A 220 6.41 31.57 5.24
C SER A 220 5.13 32.28 5.70
N GLY A 221 4.07 31.52 6.01
CA GLY A 221 2.83 32.06 6.58
C GLY A 221 3.01 32.67 7.97
N ARG A 222 3.83 32.04 8.84
CA ARG A 222 4.21 32.63 10.14
C ARG A 222 5.05 33.88 9.99
N SER A 223 6.00 33.90 9.06
CA SER A 223 6.83 35.08 8.79
C SER A 223 5.95 36.23 8.30
N ALA A 224 5.05 35.98 7.35
CA ALA A 224 4.08 36.97 6.86
C ALA A 224 3.15 37.50 7.97
N ALA A 225 2.66 36.63 8.86
CA ALA A 225 1.86 37.05 10.02
C ALA A 225 2.66 37.87 11.05
N THR A 226 3.97 37.61 11.17
CA THR A 226 4.85 38.36 12.07
C THR A 226 5.18 39.76 11.52
N TYR A 227 5.31 39.90 10.19
CA TYR A 227 5.45 41.21 9.53
C TYR A 227 4.12 41.98 9.41
N GLY A 228 2.97 41.28 9.47
CA GLY A 228 1.63 41.89 9.49
C GLY A 228 1.22 42.49 10.84
N ALA A 229 1.96 42.25 11.93
CA ALA A 229 1.65 42.79 13.25
C ALA A 229 2.12 44.25 13.47
N LEU A 230 2.69 44.90 12.45
CA LEU A 230 3.08 46.32 12.46
C LEU A 230 2.35 47.18 11.41
N GLY A 231 1.20 46.73 10.92
CA GLY A 231 0.36 47.51 10.01
C GLY A 231 -1.11 47.14 10.17
N LEU A 232 -1.86 47.98 10.88
CA LEU A 232 -3.31 48.02 10.78
C LEU A 232 -3.70 48.29 9.32
N GLY A 233 -4.37 47.34 8.67
CA GLY A 233 -5.16 47.60 7.46
C GLY A 233 -5.04 46.55 6.35
N ALA A 234 -6.16 45.84 6.12
CA ALA A 234 -6.51 45.03 4.94
C ALA A 234 -5.72 43.70 4.77
N VAL A 235 -6.31 42.58 4.36
CA VAL A 235 -7.49 42.38 3.50
C VAL A 235 -8.14 41.02 3.82
N ALA A 236 -9.47 41.02 3.85
CA ALA A 236 -10.30 39.82 3.79
C ALA A 236 -10.17 39.11 2.42
N GLY A 237 -10.32 37.79 2.38
CA GLY A 237 -10.62 37.06 1.14
C GLY A 237 -9.91 35.71 0.94
N TRP A 238 -10.24 34.69 1.73
CA TRP A 238 -10.16 33.27 1.33
C TRP A 238 -11.17 32.48 2.16
N GLU A 239 -12.46 32.66 1.94
CA GLU A 239 -13.48 31.70 2.37
C GLU A 239 -14.61 31.71 1.34
N ALA A 240 -14.35 31.19 0.13
CA ALA A 240 -15.37 30.80 -0.84
C ALA A 240 -14.75 30.11 -2.08
N ALA A 241 -14.24 28.88 -1.95
CA ALA A 241 -13.91 28.07 -3.14
C ALA A 241 -13.91 26.55 -2.90
N ALA A 242 -14.70 26.03 -1.94
CA ALA A 242 -14.78 24.58 -1.71
C ALA A 242 -16.21 24.07 -1.40
N ALA A 243 -17.26 24.82 -1.76
CA ALA A 243 -18.65 24.44 -1.52
C ALA A 243 -19.55 24.49 -2.78
N GLY A 244 -18.97 24.43 -3.99
CA GLY A 244 -19.70 24.63 -5.25
C GLY A 244 -19.72 23.47 -6.24
N ALA A 245 -19.23 22.28 -5.91
CA ALA A 245 -19.08 21.18 -6.89
C ALA A 245 -19.78 19.86 -6.51
N VAL A 246 -20.81 19.92 -5.66
CA VAL A 246 -21.73 18.79 -5.45
C VAL A 246 -23.13 19.37 -5.25
N LEU A 247 -23.87 19.58 -6.35
CA LEU A 247 -25.34 19.50 -6.49
C LEU A 247 -25.76 20.13 -7.83
N SER A 248 -26.75 19.50 -8.48
CA SER A 248 -27.19 19.63 -9.88
C SER A 248 -26.25 18.92 -10.86
N ASP A 249 -26.62 17.84 -11.53
CA ASP A 249 -27.87 17.64 -12.25
C ASP A 249 -28.10 16.13 -12.48
N ALA A 250 -29.24 15.60 -12.02
CA ALA A 250 -29.84 14.36 -12.50
C ALA A 250 -31.27 14.31 -12.00
N GLY A 251 -32.10 15.16 -12.60
CA GLY A 251 -33.54 15.09 -12.49
C GLY A 251 -34.07 13.73 -12.96
N SER A 252 -35.05 13.26 -12.22
CA SER A 252 -35.97 12.17 -12.54
C SER A 252 -36.48 12.21 -13.97
N ARG A 253 -36.50 11.06 -14.64
CA ARG A 253 -37.60 10.70 -15.56
C ARG A 253 -37.95 9.23 -15.39
N HIS A 254 -39.17 9.01 -14.89
CA HIS A 254 -39.90 7.76 -15.06
C HIS A 254 -40.46 7.71 -16.49
N ALA A 255 -40.24 6.59 -17.17
CA ALA A 255 -41.21 5.80 -17.93
C ALA A 255 -40.61 4.42 -18.16
#